data_AF-A0A8T5R6D7-F1
#
_entry.id   AF-A0A8T5R6D7-F1
#
_cell.length_a   1.000
_cell.length_b   1.000
_cell.length_c   1.000
_cell.angle_alpha   90.00
_cell.angle_beta   90.00
_cell.angle_gamma   90.00
#
_symmetry.space_group_name_H-M   'P 1'
#
loop_
_entity.id
_entity.type
_entity.pdbx_description
1 polymer ?
#
loop_
_entity_poly.entity_id
_entity_poly.type
_entity_poly.pdbx_seq_one_letter_code
_entity_poly.pdbx_strand_id
1 'polypeptide(L)'
;MAKSQELANFEQVVEKIIFNDNELEELKIAIRNFTEGKTSEKELKHLILQFRGRMVEEITDFGFFFAEKRTQNLMQTEINKKPPFSTTKGESQLRKEIKEKNELLENVAIRVNQLVSNLKKEDSQGDLL
;
A
#
# COMPACT_ATOMS: atom_id res chain seq x y z
N MET A 1 -7.53 -16.78 15.95
CA MET A 1 -6.92 -16.00 17.04
C MET A 1 -6.12 -14.79 16.53
N ALA A 2 -5.26 -14.92 15.50
CA ALA A 2 -4.44 -13.80 14.98
C ALA A 2 -5.22 -12.54 14.53
N LYS A 3 -6.35 -12.69 13.84
CA LYS A 3 -7.21 -11.55 13.42
C LYS A 3 -7.73 -10.70 14.59
N SER A 4 -7.94 -11.30 15.76
CA SER A 4 -8.43 -10.59 16.95
C SER A 4 -7.34 -9.75 17.59
N GLN A 5 -6.08 -10.22 17.53
CA GLN A 5 -4.95 -9.50 18.09
C GLN A 5 -4.54 -8.31 17.22
N GLU A 6 -4.57 -8.47 15.89
CA GLU A 6 -4.31 -7.36 14.96
C GLU A 6 -5.34 -6.23 15.11
N LEU A 7 -6.61 -6.59 15.29
CA LEU A 7 -7.69 -5.61 15.53
C LEU A 7 -7.48 -4.87 16.85
N ALA A 8 -7.17 -5.60 17.93
CA ALA A 8 -6.89 -5.01 19.24
C ALA A 8 -5.66 -4.07 19.20
N ASN A 9 -4.61 -4.43 18.46
CA ASN A 9 -3.44 -3.58 18.29
C ASN A 9 -3.75 -2.31 17.49
N PHE A 10 -4.63 -2.40 16.48
CA PHE A 10 -5.08 -1.24 15.72
C PHE A 10 -5.89 -0.28 16.60
N GLU A 11 -6.86 -0.80 17.35
CA GLU A 11 -7.69 -0.02 18.27
C GLU A 11 -6.84 0.71 19.31
N GLN A 12 -5.86 0.04 19.93
CA GLN A 12 -4.97 0.67 20.91
C GLN A 12 -4.15 1.83 20.34
N VAL A 13 -3.72 1.73 19.07
CA VAL A 13 -2.97 2.81 18.43
C VAL A 13 -3.88 3.98 18.13
N VAL A 14 -5.06 3.73 17.56
CA VAL A 14 -6.06 4.78 17.30
C VAL A 14 -6.50 5.46 18.60
N GLU A 15 -6.68 4.70 19.67
CA GLU A 15 -7.03 5.24 20.99
C GLU A 15 -5.97 6.20 21.51
N LYS A 16 -4.68 5.85 21.39
CA LYS A 16 -3.57 6.74 21.78
C LYS A 16 -3.51 8.02 20.95
N ILE A 17 -3.88 7.98 19.67
CA ILE A 17 -3.94 9.17 18.80
C ILE A 17 -5.12 10.08 19.22
N ILE A 18 -6.27 9.49 19.53
CA ILE A 18 -7.48 10.25 19.90
C ILE A 18 -7.38 10.82 21.31
N PHE A 19 -6.87 10.05 22.26
CA PHE A 19 -6.80 10.39 23.68
C PHE A 19 -5.37 10.73 24.09
N ASN A 20 -4.78 11.70 23.40
CA ASN A 20 -3.50 12.25 23.82
C ASN A 20 -3.66 13.05 25.12
N ASP A 21 -2.99 12.61 26.19
CA ASP A 21 -3.13 13.21 27.53
C ASP A 21 -2.81 14.71 27.57
N ASN A 22 -1.78 15.14 26.83
CA ASN A 22 -1.36 16.54 26.82
C ASN A 22 -2.42 17.43 26.17
N GLU A 23 -2.94 17.00 25.02
CA GLU A 23 -3.98 17.76 24.31
C GLU A 23 -5.31 17.77 25.06
N LEU A 24 -5.64 16.69 25.77
CA LEU A 24 -6.83 16.64 26.62
C LEU A 24 -6.71 17.65 27.77
N GLU A 25 -5.53 17.78 28.37
CA GLU A 25 -5.29 18.78 29.41
C GLU A 25 -5.32 20.21 28.83
N GLU A 26 -4.71 20.43 27.66
CA GLU A 26 -4.79 21.72 26.95
C GLU A 26 -6.24 22.09 26.60
N LEU A 27 -7.03 21.13 26.11
CA LEU A 27 -8.45 21.34 25.80
C LEU A 27 -9.25 21.69 27.06
N LYS A 28 -8.98 21.01 28.17
CA LYS A 28 -9.61 21.29 29.46
C LYS A 28 -9.31 22.70 29.96
N ILE A 29 -8.05 23.14 29.83
CA ILE A 29 -7.63 24.51 30.16
C ILE A 29 -8.35 25.51 29.23
N ALA A 30 -8.40 25.24 27.93
CA ALA A 30 -9.06 26.12 26.96
C ALA A 30 -10.57 26.24 27.22
N ILE A 31 -11.25 25.14 27.56
CA ILE A 31 -12.67 25.16 27.94
C ILE A 31 -12.88 25.98 29.21
N ARG A 32 -12.05 25.79 30.24
CA ARG A 32 -12.12 26.60 31.46
C ARG A 32 -11.95 28.08 31.13
N ASN A 33 -10.92 28.44 30.36
CA ASN A 33 -10.67 29.83 29.98
C ASN A 33 -11.83 30.43 29.17
N PHE A 34 -12.46 29.64 28.30
CA PHE A 34 -13.66 30.06 27.58
C PHE A 34 -14.83 30.34 28.53
N THR A 35 -15.10 29.45 29.50
CA THR A 35 -16.17 29.67 30.50
C THR A 35 -15.91 30.85 31.43
N GLU A 36 -14.64 31.20 31.65
CA GLU A 36 -14.21 32.37 32.43
C GLU A 36 -14.12 33.65 31.59
N GLY A 37 -14.45 33.61 30.29
CA GLY A 37 -14.38 34.76 29.37
C GLY A 37 -12.97 35.20 29.00
N LYS A 38 -11.94 34.38 29.28
CA LYS A 38 -10.53 34.64 28.97
C LYS A 38 -10.11 34.21 27.56
N THR A 39 -10.94 33.41 26.89
CA THR A 39 -10.71 32.91 25.53
C THR A 39 -11.96 33.11 24.71
N SER A 40 -11.79 33.55 23.46
CA SER A 40 -12.89 33.73 22.52
C SER A 40 -13.37 32.40 21.95
N GLU A 41 -14.62 32.38 21.46
CA GLU A 41 -15.16 31.22 20.74
C GLU A 41 -14.28 30.83 19.53
N LYS A 42 -13.72 31.83 18.83
CA LYS A 42 -12.87 31.61 17.67
C LYS A 42 -11.57 30.88 18.04
N GLU A 43 -10.94 31.27 19.14
CA GLU A 43 -9.71 30.64 19.63
C GLU A 43 -9.97 29.20 20.11
N LEU A 44 -11.06 28.97 20.85
CA LEU A 44 -11.43 27.63 21.27
C LEU A 44 -11.71 26.71 20.06
N LYS A 45 -12.46 27.19 19.07
CA LYS A 45 -12.72 26.45 17.84
C LYS A 45 -11.44 26.16 17.08
N HIS A 46 -10.52 27.13 17.01
CA HIS A 46 -9.24 26.94 16.33
C HIS A 46 -8.43 25.82 16.98
N LEU A 47 -8.33 25.81 18.31
CA LEU A 47 -7.63 24.75 19.05
C LEU A 47 -8.28 23.37 18.81
N ILE A 48 -9.60 23.29 18.88
CA ILE A 48 -10.34 22.03 18.61
C ILE A 48 -10.04 21.54 17.19
N LEU A 49 -10.07 22.43 16.20
CA LEU A 49 -9.80 22.07 14.80
C LEU A 49 -8.35 21.62 14.60
N GLN A 50 -7.38 22.25 15.27
CA GLN A 50 -5.98 21.82 15.23
C GLN A 50 -5.81 20.40 15.75
N PHE A 51 -6.40 20.08 16.90
CA PHE A 51 -6.36 18.72 17.46
C PHE A 51 -7.04 17.73 16.51
N ARG A 52 -8.23 18.04 16.00
CA ARG A 52 -8.92 17.14 15.05
C ARG A 52 -8.15 16.95 13.74
N GLY A 53 -7.49 17.99 13.24
CA GLY A 53 -6.64 17.90 12.04
C GLY A 53 -5.50 16.90 12.23
N ARG A 54 -4.75 17.05 13.33
CA ARG A 54 -3.65 16.14 13.68
C ARG A 54 -4.13 14.71 13.95
N MET A 55 -5.30 14.50 14.57
CA MET A 55 -5.92 13.16 14.70
C MET A 55 -6.12 12.51 13.33
N VAL A 56 -6.72 13.25 12.40
CA VAL A 56 -7.01 12.72 11.06
C VAL A 56 -5.73 12.38 10.32
N GLU A 57 -4.72 13.24 10.39
CA GLU A 57 -3.40 13.01 9.78
C GLU A 57 -2.76 11.73 10.32
N GLU A 58 -2.61 11.62 11.65
CA GLU A 58 -1.95 10.45 12.27
C GLU A 58 -2.74 9.15 12.06
N ILE A 59 -4.07 9.18 12.14
CA ILE A 59 -4.90 8.00 11.86
C ILE A 59 -4.77 7.59 10.39
N THR A 60 -4.71 8.56 9.48
CA THR A 60 -4.55 8.30 8.04
C THR A 60 -3.20 7.67 7.76
N ASP A 61 -2.12 8.25 8.30
CA ASP A 61 -0.76 7.72 8.16
C ASP A 61 -0.64 6.31 8.72
N PHE A 62 -1.19 6.09 9.92
CA PHE A 62 -1.22 4.76 10.53
C PHE A 62 -2.07 3.77 9.71
N GLY A 63 -3.21 4.20 9.18
CA GLY A 63 -4.07 3.40 8.32
C GLY A 63 -3.35 2.93 7.05
N PHE A 64 -2.60 3.83 6.40
CA PHE A 64 -1.77 3.48 5.25
C PHE A 64 -0.66 2.50 5.62
N PHE A 65 0.08 2.76 6.70
CA PHE A 65 1.11 1.86 7.20
C PHE A 65 0.56 0.46 7.50
N PHE A 66 -0.61 0.39 8.16
CA PHE A 66 -1.25 -0.86 8.53
C PHE A 66 -1.71 -1.64 7.29
N ALA A 67 -2.30 -0.95 6.31
CA ALA A 67 -2.71 -1.56 5.03
C ALA A 67 -1.51 -2.10 4.24
N GLU A 68 -0.40 -1.34 4.20
CA GLU A 68 0.83 -1.76 3.54
C GLU A 68 1.43 -3.00 4.23
N LYS A 69 1.55 -2.98 5.57
CA LYS A 69 2.03 -4.12 6.35
C LYS A 69 1.18 -5.36 6.17
N ARG A 70 -0.15 -5.21 6.14
CA ARG A 70 -1.06 -6.32 5.89
C ARG A 70 -0.86 -6.90 4.49
N THR A 71 -0.66 -6.04 3.49
CA THR A 71 -0.41 -6.47 2.10
C THR A 71 0.92 -7.23 1.99
N GLN A 72 1.99 -6.71 2.60
CA GLN A 72 3.29 -7.39 2.66
C GLN A 72 3.20 -8.74 3.40
N ASN A 73 2.48 -8.80 4.53
CA ASN A 73 2.28 -10.04 5.28
C ASN A 73 1.49 -11.07 4.47
N LEU A 74 0.45 -10.65 3.73
CA LEU A 74 -0.30 -11.55 2.84
C LEU A 74 0.60 -12.10 1.73
N MET A 75 1.40 -11.25 1.08
CA MET A 75 2.36 -11.68 0.06
C MET A 75 3.41 -12.65 0.62
N GLN A 76 3.98 -12.38 1.80
CA GLN A 76 4.91 -13.30 2.47
C GLN A 76 4.24 -14.62 2.88
N THR A 77 2.96 -14.59 3.25
CA THR A 77 2.21 -15.81 3.60
C THR A 77 1.93 -16.66 2.36
N GLU A 78 1.69 -16.04 1.20
CA GLU A 78 1.58 -16.75 -0.08
C GLU A 78 2.92 -17.33 -0.55
N ILE A 79 4.03 -16.62 -0.33
CA ILE A 79 5.39 -17.09 -0.67
C ILE A 79 5.85 -18.21 0.28
N ASN A 80 5.50 -18.13 1.58
CA ASN A 80 5.85 -19.14 2.59
C ASN A 80 4.92 -20.36 2.62
N LYS A 81 3.84 -20.35 1.83
CA LYS A 81 3.16 -21.60 1.43
C LYS A 81 4.02 -22.33 0.41
N LYS A 82 5.14 -22.91 0.85
CA LYS A 82 5.71 -24.08 0.18
C LYS A 82 4.63 -25.17 0.26
N PRO A 83 4.18 -25.75 -0.87
CA PRO A 83 3.08 -26.71 -0.86
C PRO A 83 3.51 -27.95 -0.06
N PRO A 84 2.75 -28.37 0.97
CA PRO A 84 2.94 -29.69 1.54
C PRO A 84 2.29 -30.67 0.55
N PHE A 85 3.13 -31.42 -0.17
CA PHE A 85 2.75 -32.59 -0.97
C PHE A 85 1.78 -32.38 -2.16
N SER A 86 2.37 -32.46 -3.36
CA SER A 86 1.86 -33.18 -4.53
C SER A 86 0.36 -33.13 -4.83
N THR A 87 -0.06 -32.13 -5.61
CA THR A 87 -1.07 -32.36 -6.65
C THR A 87 -0.38 -32.31 -8.01
N THR A 88 0.09 -33.47 -8.46
CA THR A 88 0.84 -33.72 -9.71
C THR A 88 0.17 -33.14 -10.97
N LYS A 89 -1.14 -32.86 -10.91
CA LYS A 89 -1.91 -32.23 -12.00
C LYS A 89 -1.70 -30.71 -12.13
N GLY A 90 -1.64 -29.98 -11.02
CA GLY A 90 -1.55 -28.52 -11.01
C GLY A 90 -0.16 -28.01 -11.41
N GLU A 91 0.89 -28.68 -10.91
CA GLU A 91 2.28 -28.36 -11.32
C GLU A 91 2.54 -28.70 -12.80
N SER A 92 1.90 -29.76 -13.33
CA SER A 92 1.99 -30.09 -14.75
C SER A 92 1.34 -29.03 -15.63
N GLN A 93 0.22 -28.45 -15.21
CA GLN A 93 -0.46 -27.38 -15.96
C GLN A 93 0.35 -26.08 -15.90
N LEU A 94 0.82 -25.68 -14.72
CA LEU A 94 1.68 -24.49 -14.58
C LEU A 94 2.99 -24.60 -15.38
N ARG A 95 3.64 -25.77 -15.37
CA ARG A 95 4.84 -26.00 -16.21
C ARG A 95 4.53 -25.94 -17.70
N LYS A 96 3.36 -26.43 -18.11
CA LYS A 96 2.91 -26.37 -19.51
C LYS A 96 2.62 -24.93 -19.93
N GLU A 97 1.91 -24.16 -19.11
CA GLU A 97 1.62 -22.75 -19.36
C GLU A 97 2.89 -21.89 -19.41
N ILE A 98 3.85 -22.14 -18.50
CA ILE A 98 5.15 -21.46 -18.52
C ILE A 98 5.93 -21.81 -19.80
N LYS A 99 5.90 -23.08 -20.22
CA LYS A 99 6.56 -23.51 -21.45
C LYS A 99 5.93 -22.86 -22.69
N GLU A 100 4.60 -22.86 -22.79
CA GLU A 100 3.86 -22.23 -23.89
C GLU A 100 4.10 -20.72 -23.94
N LYS A 101 4.13 -20.05 -22.78
CA LYS A 101 4.44 -18.61 -22.69
C LYS A 101 5.88 -18.31 -23.13
N ASN A 102 6.85 -19.14 -22.75
CA ASN A 102 8.23 -18.97 -23.17
C ASN A 102 8.41 -19.19 -24.67
N GLU A 103 7.78 -20.22 -25.25
CA GLU A 103 7.77 -20.46 -26.70
C GLU A 103 7.13 -19.30 -27.46
N LEU A 104 6.06 -18.70 -26.93
CA LEU A 104 5.44 -17.51 -27.52
C LEU A 104 6.39 -16.30 -27.49
N LEU A 105 7.05 -16.06 -26.36
CA LEU A 105 8.00 -14.95 -26.20
C LEU A 105 9.20 -15.12 -27.13
N GLU A 106 9.71 -16.34 -27.30
CA GLU A 106 10.80 -16.65 -28.23
C GLU A 106 10.38 -16.40 -29.68
N ASN A 107 9.18 -16.84 -30.07
CA ASN A 107 8.63 -16.55 -31.40
C ASN A 107 8.41 -15.06 -31.66
N VAL A 108 7.94 -14.30 -30.65
CA VAL A 108 7.81 -12.85 -30.75
C VAL A 108 9.18 -12.20 -30.89
N ALA A 109 10.18 -12.61 -30.10
CA ALA A 109 11.53 -12.08 -30.20
C ALA A 109 12.16 -12.36 -31.58
N ILE A 110 11.97 -13.56 -32.14
CA ILE A 110 12.43 -13.90 -33.49
C ILE A 110 11.76 -13.00 -34.53
N ARG A 111 10.43 -12.81 -34.46
CA ARG A 111 9.71 -11.96 -35.41
C ARG A 111 10.11 -10.50 -35.30
N VAL A 112 10.30 -9.97 -34.10
CA VAL A 112 10.79 -8.61 -33.88
C VAL A 112 12.19 -8.45 -34.46
N ASN A 113 13.09 -9.40 -34.21
CA ASN A 113 14.44 -9.38 -34.77
C ASN A 113 14.44 -9.47 -36.31
N GLN A 114 13.55 -10.26 -36.90
CA GLN A 114 13.36 -10.31 -38.35
C GLN A 114 12.83 -8.98 -38.91
N LEU A 115 11.85 -8.37 -38.24
CA LEU A 115 11.32 -7.06 -38.65
C LEU A 115 12.40 -5.98 -38.59
N VAL A 116 13.15 -5.91 -37.49
CA VAL A 116 14.26 -4.97 -37.32
C VAL A 116 15.37 -5.22 -38.35
N SER A 117 15.66 -6.49 -38.66
CA SER A 117 16.65 -6.84 -39.68
C SER A 117 16.19 -6.49 -41.09
N ASN A 118 14.88 -6.59 -41.37
CA ASN A 118 14.31 -6.20 -42.66
C ASN A 118 14.28 -4.67 -42.81
N LEU A 119 13.93 -3.92 -41.76
CA LEU A 119 14.02 -2.46 -41.75
C LEU A 119 15.45 -1.96 -41.96
N LYS A 120 16.45 -2.58 -41.31
CA LYS A 120 17.87 -2.26 -41.54
C LYS A 120 18.35 -2.57 -42.96
N LYS A 121 17.76 -3.56 -43.62
CA LYS A 121 18.07 -3.89 -45.03
C LYS A 121 17.42 -2.91 -46.01
N GLU A 122 16.22 -2.41 -45.71
CA GLU A 122 15.56 -1.36 -46.50
C GLU A 122 16.30 -0.01 -46.37
N ASP A 123 16.76 0.35 -45.17
CA ASP A 123 17.59 1.56 -44.97
C ASP A 123 18.94 1.47 -45.70
N SER A 124 19.49 0.27 -45.91
CA SER A 124 20.75 0.06 -46.65
C SER A 124 20.58 0.07 -48.17
N GLN A 125 19.35 0.03 -48.69
CA GLN A 125 19.05 0.18 -50.12
C GLN A 125 18.63 1.61 -50.51
N GLY A 126 18.42 2.49 -49.53
CA GLY A 126 18.08 3.91 -49.76
C GLY A 126 19.27 4.83 -50.06
N ASP A 127 20.51 4.38 -49.86
CA ASP A 127 21.73 5.18 -50.05
C ASP A 127 22.46 4.92 -51.40
N LEU A 128 21.75 4.36 -52.39
CA LEU A 128 22.33 4.07 -53.72
C LEU A 128 21.47 4.53 -54.91
N LEU A 129 20.72 5.63 -54.74
CA LEU A 129 20.16 6.41 -55.85
C LEU A 129 20.38 7.91 -55.66
#